data_AF-A0A8E2DSP9-F1
#
_entry.id   AF-A0A8E2DSP9-F1
#
_cell.length_a   1.000
_cell.length_b   1.000
_cell.length_c   1.000
_cell.angle_alpha   90.00
_cell.angle_beta   90.00
_cell.angle_gamma   90.00
#
_symmetry.space_group_name_H-M   'P 1'
#
loop_
_entity.id
_entity.type
_entity.pdbx_description
1 polymer ?
#
loop_
_entity_poly.entity_id
_entity_poly.type
_entity_poly.pdbx_seq_one_letter_code
_entity_poly.pdbx_strand_id
1 'polypeptide(L)'
;MSSTLVIAAIAAVLFATAGVNAETHTIRFNNQCGHGTPQLIQGGNVLSTGDDYTSNGVFSAGIAYLQTGNCGFNGEECTMVEMTLVNPTSPGSGSSTDITLIAPHAFNVQTSFSYFNGCNGSGANCASADCNTAFFQSDDNQVQVQCETNNVDLLISFCSDATQDVNNQGSGEPASSSAAAQPASTHVASPSPDPQPAPSSVAVHSSAKASPTLPAVAPSSSIAPVVNPAPSSAAPVLAASSAVISASAPASAASASATTPNRKTCKNANKKRRSASPEPEPAAKAQSRAIYDAHRRHHARAAVRRHDSPF
;
A
#
# COMPACT_ATOMS: atom_id res chain seq x y z
N MET A 1 -51.39 8.39 -40.71
CA MET A 1 -50.91 7.64 -39.53
C MET A 1 -49.40 7.50 -39.63
N SER A 2 -48.69 7.64 -38.51
CA SER A 2 -47.31 7.13 -38.27
C SER A 2 -46.12 7.75 -39.00
N SER A 3 -45.71 8.97 -38.64
CA SER A 3 -44.31 9.41 -38.89
C SER A 3 -43.69 10.28 -37.79
N THR A 4 -44.49 10.81 -36.86
CA THR A 4 -44.01 11.64 -35.73
C THR A 4 -43.59 10.84 -34.49
N LEU A 5 -43.98 9.56 -34.37
CA LEU A 5 -43.65 8.72 -33.21
C LEU A 5 -42.28 8.04 -33.30
N VAL A 6 -41.64 7.99 -34.47
CA VAL A 6 -40.35 7.28 -34.65
C VAL A 6 -39.16 8.16 -34.28
N ILE A 7 -39.27 9.49 -34.43
CA ILE A 7 -38.17 10.42 -34.14
C ILE A 7 -37.95 10.60 -32.63
N ALA A 8 -39.00 10.45 -31.81
CA ALA A 8 -38.89 10.54 -30.35
C ALA A 8 -38.19 9.32 -29.71
N ALA A 9 -38.17 8.16 -30.38
CA ALA A 9 -37.56 6.93 -29.86
C ALA A 9 -36.03 6.87 -30.06
N ILE A 10 -35.46 7.66 -30.97
CA ILE A 10 -34.01 7.65 -31.26
C ILE A 10 -33.24 8.63 -30.35
N ALA A 11 -33.90 9.64 -29.78
CA ALA A 11 -33.26 10.62 -28.89
C ALA A 11 -32.96 10.08 -27.47
N ALA A 12 -33.52 8.94 -27.06
CA ALA A 12 -33.39 8.39 -25.71
C ALA A 12 -32.20 7.42 -25.51
N VAL A 13 -31.46 7.06 -26.57
CA VAL A 13 -30.38 6.06 -26.51
C VAL A 13 -28.97 6.68 -26.54
N LEU A 14 -28.87 8.02 -26.61
CA LEU A 14 -27.60 8.76 -26.65
C LEU A 14 -27.12 9.29 -25.30
N PHE A 15 -27.69 8.84 -24.18
CA PHE A 15 -26.95 8.82 -22.92
C PHE A 15 -25.99 7.62 -22.94
N ALA A 16 -25.08 7.65 -23.92
CA ALA A 16 -23.92 6.80 -23.96
C ALA A 16 -23.19 7.02 -22.64
N THR A 17 -23.18 5.97 -21.84
CA THR A 17 -22.45 5.85 -20.58
C THR A 17 -21.02 6.34 -20.78
N ALA A 18 -20.76 7.59 -20.43
CA ALA A 18 -19.40 8.06 -20.19
C ALA A 18 -18.92 7.21 -19.01
N GLY A 19 -18.25 6.11 -19.31
CA GLY A 19 -17.66 5.23 -18.31
C GLY A 19 -16.66 6.06 -17.53
N VAL A 20 -17.04 6.45 -16.31
CA VAL A 20 -16.06 6.93 -15.33
C VAL A 20 -15.20 5.70 -15.05
N ASN A 21 -13.97 5.70 -15.56
CA ASN A 21 -12.97 4.72 -15.14
C ASN A 21 -12.67 5.06 -13.68
N ALA A 22 -13.44 4.46 -12.77
CA ALA A 22 -13.18 4.56 -11.35
C ALA A 22 -11.82 3.93 -11.08
N GLU A 23 -10.98 4.64 -10.33
CA GLU A 23 -9.72 4.12 -9.85
C GLU A 23 -9.97 2.88 -8.99
N THR A 24 -9.21 1.82 -9.22
CA THR A 24 -9.33 0.57 -8.47
C THR A 24 -7.97 -0.08 -8.29
N HIS A 25 -7.75 -0.65 -7.11
CA HIS A 25 -6.51 -1.34 -6.76
C HIS A 25 -6.83 -2.60 -5.96
N THR A 26 -6.29 -3.74 -6.37
CA THR A 26 -6.42 -5.01 -5.67
C THR A 26 -5.10 -5.39 -5.01
N ILE A 27 -5.17 -5.74 -3.73
CA ILE A 27 -4.05 -6.27 -2.96
C ILE A 27 -4.33 -7.76 -2.73
N ARG A 28 -3.41 -8.60 -3.18
CA ARG A 28 -3.47 -10.06 -3.04
C ARG A 28 -2.35 -10.55 -2.14
N PHE A 29 -2.64 -11.58 -1.36
CA PHE A 29 -1.66 -12.26 -0.52
C PHE A 29 -1.32 -13.64 -1.07
N ASN A 30 -0.03 -13.99 -1.00
CA ASN A 30 0.47 -15.35 -1.23
C ASN A 30 1.30 -15.79 -0.03
N ASN A 31 0.70 -16.52 0.91
CA ASN A 31 1.42 -17.03 2.08
C ASN A 31 1.96 -18.43 1.84
N GLN A 32 3.25 -18.54 1.48
CA GLN A 32 3.95 -19.81 1.27
C GLN A 32 4.69 -20.30 2.52
N CYS A 33 4.54 -19.62 3.68
CA CYS A 33 5.19 -20.04 4.92
C CYS A 33 4.54 -21.29 5.53
N GLY A 34 3.30 -21.62 5.15
CA GLY A 34 2.51 -22.69 5.79
C GLY A 34 2.03 -22.36 7.22
N HIS A 35 2.26 -21.13 7.67
CA HIS A 35 1.83 -20.62 8.97
C HIS A 35 1.64 -19.10 8.93
N GLY A 36 1.11 -18.53 10.02
CA GLY A 36 0.85 -17.11 10.16
C GLY A 36 -0.37 -16.64 9.36
N THR A 37 -0.78 -15.40 9.62
CA THR A 37 -1.95 -14.79 8.99
C THR A 37 -1.55 -13.46 8.37
N PRO A 38 -1.68 -13.28 7.05
CA PRO A 38 -1.48 -11.97 6.44
C PRO A 38 -2.36 -10.93 7.13
N GLN A 39 -1.85 -9.72 7.30
CA GLN A 39 -2.61 -8.58 7.81
C GLN A 39 -2.48 -7.45 6.80
N LEU A 40 -3.61 -6.91 6.36
CA LEU A 40 -3.68 -5.63 5.66
C LEU A 40 -4.33 -4.61 6.58
N ILE A 41 -3.64 -3.51 6.87
CA ILE A 41 -4.13 -2.49 7.79
C ILE A 41 -4.09 -1.12 7.12
N GLN A 42 -5.15 -0.34 7.33
CA GLN A 42 -5.21 1.06 6.92
C GLN A 42 -6.00 1.87 7.95
N GLY A 43 -5.48 3.04 8.32
CA GLY A 43 -6.19 3.96 9.23
C GLY A 43 -6.55 3.34 10.58
N GLY A 44 -5.78 2.36 11.06
CA GLY A 44 -6.04 1.67 12.33
C GLY A 44 -7.03 0.51 12.25
N ASN A 45 -7.46 0.10 11.05
CA ASN A 45 -8.40 -1.01 10.86
C ASN A 45 -7.75 -2.15 10.09
N VAL A 46 -8.04 -3.39 10.48
CA VAL A 46 -7.73 -4.57 9.67
C VAL A 46 -8.73 -4.66 8.52
N LEU A 47 -8.23 -4.61 7.30
CA LEU A 47 -9.02 -4.65 6.07
C LEU A 47 -9.07 -6.04 5.44
N SER A 48 -8.02 -6.83 5.62
CA SER A 48 -7.95 -8.23 5.16
C SER A 48 -7.02 -9.03 6.05
N THR A 49 -7.35 -10.32 6.22
CA THR A 49 -6.52 -11.32 6.90
C THR A 49 -5.99 -12.40 5.95
N GLY A 50 -5.92 -12.11 4.65
CA GLY A 50 -5.39 -13.02 3.62
C GLY A 50 -6.23 -13.11 2.34
N ASP A 51 -7.49 -12.69 2.38
CA ASP A 51 -8.33 -12.58 1.17
C ASP A 51 -7.91 -11.38 0.31
N ASP A 52 -8.20 -11.44 -0.98
CA ASP A 52 -8.01 -10.30 -1.88
C ASP A 52 -8.82 -9.10 -1.37
N TYR A 53 -8.14 -7.94 -1.28
CA TYR A 53 -8.79 -6.68 -0.91
C TYR A 53 -8.77 -5.73 -2.11
N THR A 54 -9.94 -5.24 -2.52
CA THR A 54 -10.06 -4.25 -3.59
C THR A 54 -10.51 -2.90 -3.04
N SER A 55 -9.69 -1.87 -3.24
CA SER A 55 -10.03 -0.47 -3.02
C SER A 55 -10.70 0.11 -4.26
N ASN A 56 -11.85 0.76 -4.11
CA ASN A 56 -12.54 1.49 -5.18
C ASN A 56 -12.13 2.97 -5.21
N GLY A 57 -10.81 3.20 -5.29
CA GLY A 57 -10.17 4.52 -5.32
C GLY A 57 -8.77 4.46 -4.72
N VAL A 58 -8.17 5.63 -4.52
CA VAL A 58 -6.87 5.79 -3.83
C VAL A 58 -6.78 4.94 -2.57
N PHE A 59 -5.73 4.12 -2.48
CA PHE A 59 -5.37 3.37 -1.29
C PHE A 59 -4.09 3.93 -0.69
N SER A 60 -4.18 4.87 0.25
CA SER A 60 -3.02 5.56 0.82
C SER A 60 -2.62 5.04 2.19
N ALA A 61 -1.32 5.02 2.49
CA ALA A 61 -0.77 4.71 3.81
C ALA A 61 -1.26 3.36 4.37
N GLY A 62 -1.33 2.36 3.51
CA GLY A 62 -1.58 0.98 3.93
C GLY A 62 -0.30 0.32 4.40
N ILE A 63 -0.43 -0.61 5.34
CA ILE A 63 0.65 -1.48 5.78
C ILE A 63 0.21 -2.94 5.67
N ALA A 64 1.17 -3.82 5.41
CA ALA A 64 0.94 -5.25 5.45
C ALA A 64 2.11 -6.02 6.05
N TYR A 65 1.82 -7.12 6.75
CA TYR A 65 2.82 -8.01 7.34
C TYR A 65 2.20 -9.39 7.58
N LEU A 66 3.04 -10.39 7.89
CA LEU A 66 2.57 -11.71 8.30
C LEU A 66 2.55 -11.79 9.83
N GLN A 67 1.35 -11.87 10.42
CA GLN A 67 1.20 -12.08 11.85
C GLN A 67 1.59 -13.51 12.22
N THR A 68 2.70 -13.66 12.96
CA THR A 68 3.22 -14.95 13.43
C THR A 68 3.07 -15.15 14.95
N GLY A 69 2.47 -14.19 15.66
CA GLY A 69 2.21 -14.21 17.09
C GLY A 69 2.87 -13.07 17.86
N ASN A 70 3.99 -12.55 17.35
CA ASN A 70 4.77 -11.49 18.01
C ASN A 70 4.61 -10.12 17.35
N CYS A 71 3.97 -10.03 16.17
CA CYS A 71 3.85 -8.76 15.49
C CYS A 71 2.91 -7.83 16.25
N GLY A 72 3.34 -6.59 16.48
CA GLY A 72 2.45 -5.53 16.93
C GLY A 72 1.37 -5.18 15.89
N PHE A 73 0.41 -4.37 16.30
CA PHE A 73 -0.70 -3.98 15.42
C PHE A 73 -0.23 -3.15 14.22
N ASN A 74 0.86 -2.41 14.34
CA ASN A 74 1.44 -1.66 13.21
C ASN A 74 2.61 -2.42 12.58
N GLY A 75 2.67 -3.75 12.73
CA GLY A 75 3.77 -4.55 12.22
C GLY A 75 5.08 -4.42 13.00
N GLU A 76 5.05 -3.92 14.24
CA GLU A 76 6.23 -3.94 15.12
C GLU A 76 6.78 -5.37 15.25
N GLU A 77 8.10 -5.52 15.31
CA GLU A 77 8.81 -6.81 15.38
C GLU A 77 8.68 -7.72 14.14
N CYS A 78 8.11 -7.20 13.05
CA CYS A 78 7.90 -7.96 11.82
C CYS A 78 8.33 -7.19 10.57
N THR A 79 8.62 -7.94 9.50
CA THR A 79 8.89 -7.36 8.18
C THR A 79 7.60 -6.73 7.68
N MET A 80 7.64 -5.43 7.38
CA MET A 80 6.45 -4.67 6.99
C MET A 80 6.58 -4.18 5.54
N VAL A 81 5.48 -4.29 4.80
CA VAL A 81 5.30 -3.65 3.49
C VAL A 81 4.49 -2.38 3.71
N GLU A 82 4.98 -1.24 3.25
CA GLU A 82 4.26 0.04 3.23
C GLU A 82 3.82 0.35 1.80
N MET A 83 2.58 0.81 1.61
CA MET A 83 2.06 1.04 0.26
C MET A 83 1.15 2.27 0.16
N THR A 84 1.20 2.90 -1.01
CA THR A 84 0.23 3.86 -1.53
C THR A 84 -0.08 3.48 -2.96
N LEU A 85 -1.30 3.08 -3.24
CA LEU A 85 -1.78 2.75 -4.59
C LEU A 85 -2.67 3.89 -5.08
N VAL A 86 -2.22 4.54 -6.13
CA VAL A 86 -2.86 5.70 -6.74
C VAL A 86 -2.56 5.79 -8.23
N ASN A 87 -3.54 6.26 -8.99
CA ASN A 87 -3.38 6.62 -10.39
C ASN A 87 -2.53 7.89 -10.52
N PRO A 88 -1.43 7.88 -11.31
CA PRO A 88 -0.61 9.06 -11.49
C PRO A 88 -1.42 10.21 -12.10
N THR A 89 -1.29 11.41 -11.51
CA THR A 89 -1.87 12.65 -12.04
C THR A 89 -0.82 13.57 -12.65
N SER A 90 0.45 13.32 -12.33
CA SER A 90 1.65 13.94 -12.84
C SER A 90 2.81 12.92 -12.79
N PRO A 91 3.91 13.11 -13.54
CA PRO A 91 5.05 12.20 -13.47
C PRO A 91 5.63 12.09 -12.04
N GLY A 92 5.73 10.86 -11.53
CA GLY A 92 6.26 10.57 -10.20
C GLY A 92 5.23 10.65 -9.07
N SER A 93 3.93 10.72 -9.43
CA SER A 93 2.80 10.76 -8.47
C SER A 93 2.00 9.47 -8.46
N GLY A 94 2.48 8.42 -9.12
CA GLY A 94 1.83 7.13 -9.17
C GLY A 94 1.95 6.35 -7.87
N SER A 95 1.61 5.07 -7.98
CA SER A 95 1.67 4.12 -6.86
C SER A 95 3.10 3.92 -6.39
N SER A 96 3.28 3.67 -5.10
CA SER A 96 4.58 3.47 -4.47
C SER A 96 4.46 2.46 -3.33
N THR A 97 5.42 1.53 -3.27
CA THR A 97 5.45 0.46 -2.28
C THR A 97 6.89 0.20 -1.88
N ASP A 98 7.11 -0.14 -0.61
CA ASP A 98 8.41 -0.50 -0.08
C ASP A 98 8.32 -1.52 1.06
N ILE A 99 9.47 -2.09 1.42
CA ILE A 99 9.64 -2.95 2.59
C ILE A 99 10.44 -2.17 3.62
N THR A 100 10.04 -2.19 4.88
CA THR A 100 10.77 -1.51 5.97
C THR A 100 11.18 -2.48 7.07
N LEU A 101 12.43 -2.32 7.51
CA LEU A 101 13.06 -2.93 8.66
C LEU A 101 13.64 -1.85 9.60
N ILE A 102 13.15 -0.60 9.49
CA ILE A 102 13.48 0.46 10.43
C ILE A 102 12.86 0.11 11.78
N ALA A 103 13.67 0.09 12.85
CA ALA A 103 13.18 -0.20 14.20
C ALA A 103 11.95 0.68 14.55
N PRO A 104 10.87 0.08 15.08
CA PRO A 104 10.77 -1.24 15.73
C PRO A 104 10.45 -2.41 14.78
N HIS A 105 10.43 -2.21 13.47
CA HIS A 105 10.24 -3.30 12.51
C HIS A 105 11.50 -4.14 12.43
N ALA A 106 11.35 -5.44 12.28
CA ALA A 106 12.47 -6.38 12.30
C ALA A 106 12.13 -7.58 11.43
N PHE A 107 13.15 -8.21 10.85
CA PHE A 107 12.92 -9.36 9.98
C PHE A 107 12.37 -10.54 10.79
N ASN A 108 11.20 -11.05 10.41
CA ASN A 108 10.60 -12.26 10.99
C ASN A 108 10.46 -13.38 9.95
N VAL A 109 9.96 -13.05 8.75
CA VAL A 109 9.84 -13.95 7.60
C VAL A 109 10.29 -13.25 6.33
N GLN A 110 10.71 -14.03 5.33
CA GLN A 110 10.89 -13.52 3.98
C GLN A 110 9.57 -12.89 3.52
N THR A 111 9.67 -11.65 3.03
CA THR A 111 8.53 -10.88 2.53
C THR A 111 8.94 -10.23 1.22
N SER A 112 8.05 -10.26 0.25
CA SER A 112 8.22 -9.62 -1.04
C SER A 112 6.91 -9.03 -1.53
N PHE A 113 7.00 -8.10 -2.45
CA PHE A 113 5.85 -7.60 -3.19
C PHE A 113 6.18 -7.45 -4.66
N SER A 114 5.16 -7.46 -5.51
CA SER A 114 5.27 -7.13 -6.92
C SER A 114 3.98 -6.53 -7.44
N TYR A 115 4.10 -5.48 -8.25
CA TYR A 115 2.95 -4.95 -8.98
C TYR A 115 2.50 -5.96 -10.05
N PHE A 116 1.20 -6.02 -10.25
CA PHE A 116 0.58 -6.68 -11.40
C PHE A 116 -0.55 -5.80 -11.96
N ASN A 117 -1.09 -6.16 -13.14
CA ASN A 117 -2.04 -5.32 -13.87
C ASN A 117 -1.50 -3.90 -14.14
N GLY A 118 -0.18 -3.80 -14.29
CA GLY A 118 0.58 -2.55 -14.41
C GLY A 118 1.94 -2.70 -13.73
N CYS A 119 3.01 -2.22 -14.39
CA CYS A 119 4.40 -2.42 -13.94
C CYS A 119 4.75 -3.87 -13.54
N ASN A 120 4.17 -4.87 -14.22
CA ASN A 120 4.26 -6.28 -13.85
C ASN A 120 5.70 -6.73 -13.53
N GLY A 121 5.87 -7.40 -12.39
CA GLY A 121 7.16 -7.90 -11.94
C GLY A 121 8.04 -6.84 -11.26
N SER A 122 7.68 -5.55 -11.34
CA SER A 122 8.36 -4.50 -10.56
C SER A 122 8.00 -4.68 -9.10
N GLY A 123 9.01 -4.75 -8.23
CA GLY A 123 8.80 -5.07 -6.82
C GLY A 123 10.09 -5.19 -6.06
N ALA A 124 9.99 -5.64 -4.82
CA ALA A 124 11.13 -5.89 -3.95
C ALA A 124 10.96 -7.24 -3.24
N ASN A 125 12.08 -7.90 -2.97
CA ASN A 125 12.11 -9.15 -2.21
C ASN A 125 13.15 -9.02 -1.10
N CYS A 126 12.70 -9.19 0.15
CA CYS A 126 13.54 -9.21 1.32
C CYS A 126 13.55 -10.62 1.91
N ALA A 127 14.57 -11.40 1.57
CA ALA A 127 14.69 -12.81 1.95
C ALA A 127 15.48 -13.05 3.26
N SER A 128 16.10 -12.01 3.82
CA SER A 128 16.87 -12.07 5.06
C SER A 128 16.85 -10.72 5.78
N ALA A 129 17.33 -10.71 7.03
CA ALA A 129 17.43 -9.50 7.85
C ALA A 129 18.35 -8.42 7.26
N ASP A 130 19.28 -8.79 6.37
CA ASP A 130 20.26 -7.87 5.76
C ASP A 130 19.94 -7.59 4.28
N CYS A 131 18.68 -7.78 3.86
CA CYS A 131 18.27 -7.59 2.47
C CYS A 131 18.50 -6.16 1.99
N ASN A 132 19.14 -5.94 0.84
CA ASN A 132 19.42 -4.58 0.34
C ASN A 132 18.22 -3.87 -0.33
N THR A 133 17.03 -4.45 -0.21
CA THR A 133 15.78 -4.02 -0.83
C THR A 133 14.76 -3.47 0.19
N ALA A 134 15.15 -3.37 1.46
CA ALA A 134 14.34 -2.78 2.52
C ALA A 134 14.95 -1.47 3.02
N PHE A 135 14.09 -0.62 3.59
CA PHE A 135 14.50 0.54 4.36
C PHE A 135 15.09 0.08 5.71
N PHE A 136 16.31 0.50 6.04
CA PHE A 136 16.90 0.38 7.38
C PHE A 136 17.08 1.73 8.05
N GLN A 137 17.08 2.80 7.26
CA GLN A 137 17.10 4.19 7.69
C GLN A 137 16.05 4.99 6.91
N SER A 138 15.57 6.09 7.49
CA SER A 138 14.49 6.89 6.89
C SER A 138 14.87 7.58 5.56
N ASP A 139 16.15 7.56 5.18
CA ASP A 139 16.67 8.14 3.95
C ASP A 139 17.06 7.10 2.88
N ASP A 140 16.73 5.82 3.07
CA ASP A 140 16.93 4.72 2.11
C ASP A 140 15.98 4.78 0.89
N ASN A 141 15.71 5.98 0.39
CA ASN A 141 14.69 6.27 -0.62
C ASN A 141 14.88 5.49 -1.94
N GLN A 142 16.07 4.94 -2.17
CA GLN A 142 16.41 4.12 -3.34
C GLN A 142 15.73 2.74 -3.37
N VAL A 143 15.22 2.24 -2.24
CA VAL A 143 14.60 0.90 -2.17
C VAL A 143 13.08 0.94 -2.37
N GLN A 144 12.50 2.14 -2.48
CA GLN A 144 11.10 2.32 -2.81
C GLN A 144 10.83 2.04 -4.29
N VAL A 145 9.78 1.26 -4.57
CA VAL A 145 9.42 0.87 -5.93
C VAL A 145 8.16 1.62 -6.37
N GLN A 146 8.35 2.51 -7.34
CA GLN A 146 7.30 3.33 -7.93
C GLN A 146 6.69 2.67 -9.18
N CYS A 147 5.39 2.86 -9.38
CA CYS A 147 4.67 2.49 -10.58
C CYS A 147 3.75 3.62 -11.07
N GLU A 148 4.00 4.07 -12.29
CA GLU A 148 3.27 5.18 -12.94
C GLU A 148 2.19 4.68 -13.92
N THR A 149 1.54 3.56 -13.60
CA THR A 149 0.42 3.00 -14.40
C THR A 149 -0.88 3.15 -13.62
N ASN A 150 -1.99 3.40 -14.32
CA ASN A 150 -3.31 3.44 -13.69
C ASN A 150 -3.76 2.04 -13.26
N ASN A 151 -4.49 1.97 -12.15
CA ASN A 151 -5.19 0.80 -11.63
C ASN A 151 -4.26 -0.40 -11.44
N VAL A 152 -3.05 -0.13 -10.95
CA VAL A 152 -2.10 -1.20 -10.62
C VAL A 152 -2.58 -1.97 -9.41
N ASP A 153 -2.35 -3.26 -9.45
CA ASP A 153 -2.62 -4.18 -8.36
C ASP A 153 -1.29 -4.59 -7.71
N LEU A 154 -1.36 -5.13 -6.49
CA LEU A 154 -0.18 -5.48 -5.69
C LEU A 154 -0.29 -6.91 -5.17
N LEU A 155 0.67 -7.76 -5.52
CA LEU A 155 0.86 -9.08 -4.92
C LEU A 155 1.86 -8.94 -3.78
N ILE A 156 1.49 -9.39 -2.59
CA ILE A 156 2.38 -9.49 -1.43
C ILE A 156 2.58 -10.98 -1.12
N SER A 157 3.83 -11.43 -1.17
CA SER A 157 4.18 -12.83 -0.95
C SER A 157 5.02 -12.99 0.32
N PHE A 158 4.69 -13.99 1.12
CA PHE A 158 5.46 -14.39 2.30
C PHE A 158 6.13 -15.75 2.07
N CYS A 159 7.37 -15.90 2.52
CA CYS A 159 8.22 -17.07 2.28
C CYS A 159 8.34 -17.46 0.79
N SER A 160 8.25 -16.46 -0.10
CA SER A 160 8.35 -16.59 -1.54
C SER A 160 8.69 -15.23 -2.17
N ASP A 161 8.98 -15.23 -3.47
CA ASP A 161 9.35 -14.03 -4.23
C ASP A 161 8.23 -13.64 -5.21
N ALA A 162 7.44 -12.64 -4.84
CA ALA A 162 6.33 -12.10 -5.62
C ALA A 162 6.77 -11.66 -7.02
N THR A 163 8.01 -11.20 -7.20
CA THR A 163 8.53 -10.77 -8.51
C THR A 163 8.67 -11.93 -9.49
N GLN A 164 8.85 -13.15 -8.98
CA GLN A 164 8.85 -14.37 -9.78
C GLN A 164 7.43 -14.92 -9.98
N ASP A 165 6.58 -14.81 -8.96
CA ASP A 165 5.20 -15.31 -8.99
C ASP A 165 4.36 -14.63 -10.09
N VAL A 166 4.44 -13.29 -10.21
CA VAL A 166 3.69 -12.53 -11.24
C VAL A 166 4.12 -12.91 -12.65
N ASN A 167 5.41 -13.17 -12.87
CA ASN A 167 5.93 -13.55 -14.19
C ASN A 167 5.51 -14.97 -14.60
N ASN A 168 5.37 -15.88 -13.63
CA ASN A 168 4.95 -17.24 -13.89
C ASN A 168 3.44 -17.36 -14.19
N GLN A 169 2.62 -16.46 -13.65
CA GLN A 169 1.17 -16.42 -13.95
C GLN A 169 0.87 -16.03 -15.41
N GLY A 170 1.78 -15.39 -16.13
CA GLY A 170 1.57 -14.96 -17.52
C GLY A 170 1.56 -16.08 -18.58
N SER A 171 1.81 -17.33 -18.19
CA SER A 171 1.87 -18.47 -19.13
C SER A 171 0.74 -19.50 -18.94
N GLY A 172 -0.06 -19.37 -17.89
CA GLY A 172 -1.23 -20.20 -17.64
C GLY A 172 -2.48 -19.34 -17.63
N GLU A 173 -3.41 -19.62 -18.53
CA GLU A 173 -4.80 -19.15 -18.50
C GLU A 173 -5.31 -19.01 -17.05
N PRO A 174 -6.03 -17.92 -16.69
CA PRO A 174 -6.54 -17.74 -15.34
C PRO A 174 -7.44 -18.93 -15.02
N ALA A 175 -6.98 -19.79 -14.10
CA ALA A 175 -7.81 -20.82 -13.53
C ALA A 175 -8.97 -20.10 -12.85
N SER A 176 -10.12 -20.07 -13.53
CA SER A 176 -11.39 -19.73 -12.92
C SER A 176 -11.49 -20.59 -11.66
N SER A 177 -11.47 -19.93 -10.51
CA SER A 177 -11.84 -20.50 -9.22
C SER A 177 -13.31 -20.88 -9.29
N SER A 178 -13.63 -21.95 -10.03
CA SER A 178 -14.89 -22.65 -9.87
C SER A 178 -14.89 -23.19 -8.45
N ALA A 179 -15.62 -22.50 -7.58
CA ALA A 179 -16.08 -23.00 -6.32
C ALA A 179 -16.79 -24.35 -6.56
N ALA A 180 -16.03 -25.43 -6.52
CA ALA A 180 -16.58 -26.76 -6.45
C ALA A 180 -17.14 -26.91 -5.03
N ALA A 181 -18.47 -26.81 -4.94
CA ALA A 181 -19.24 -27.19 -3.78
C ALA A 181 -18.74 -28.56 -3.28
N GLN A 182 -18.30 -28.60 -2.03
CA GLN A 182 -17.95 -29.87 -1.37
C GLN A 182 -19.17 -30.79 -1.39
N PRO A 183 -19.03 -32.08 -1.73
CA PRO A 183 -20.11 -33.03 -1.56
C PRO A 183 -20.38 -33.22 -0.07
N ALA A 184 -21.64 -33.02 0.32
CA ALA A 184 -22.15 -33.29 1.66
C ALA A 184 -21.82 -34.75 2.06
N SER A 185 -20.91 -34.91 3.00
CA SER A 185 -20.65 -36.20 3.64
C SER A 185 -21.77 -36.49 4.63
N THR A 186 -22.56 -37.52 4.31
CA THR A 186 -23.56 -38.13 5.18
C THR A 186 -22.88 -38.77 6.39
N HIS A 187 -22.92 -38.10 7.55
CA HIS A 187 -22.73 -38.74 8.84
C HIS A 187 -24.05 -39.38 9.29
N VAL A 188 -24.12 -40.71 9.22
CA VAL A 188 -25.15 -41.54 9.86
C VAL A 188 -24.52 -42.26 11.06
N ALA A 189 -25.32 -42.41 12.11
CA ALA A 189 -24.96 -42.47 13.53
C ALA A 189 -24.70 -43.88 14.13
N SER A 190 -24.20 -43.82 15.39
CA SER A 190 -24.32 -44.78 16.52
C SER A 190 -23.34 -45.98 16.61
N PRO A 191 -23.04 -46.53 17.83
CA PRO A 191 -23.74 -46.38 19.12
C PRO A 191 -22.90 -46.12 20.41
N SER A 192 -23.63 -45.63 21.42
CA SER A 192 -23.60 -45.78 22.89
C SER A 192 -22.33 -45.72 23.78
N PRO A 193 -22.48 -45.19 25.02
CA PRO A 193 -21.41 -45.02 26.02
C PRO A 193 -21.42 -46.12 27.11
N ASP A 194 -20.25 -46.40 27.69
CA ASP A 194 -20.09 -47.07 29.00
C ASP A 194 -18.59 -47.00 29.42
N PRO A 195 -18.21 -47.23 30.69
CA PRO A 195 -18.45 -46.35 31.82
C PRO A 195 -17.14 -45.89 32.50
N GLN A 196 -17.31 -44.83 33.29
CA GLN A 196 -16.41 -44.23 34.28
C GLN A 196 -15.66 -45.23 35.18
N PRO A 197 -14.40 -44.93 35.56
CA PRO A 197 -13.96 -45.23 36.92
C PRO A 197 -13.44 -44.01 37.69
N ALA A 198 -13.53 -44.18 39.00
CA ALA A 198 -13.51 -43.24 40.12
C ALA A 198 -12.18 -42.50 40.38
N PRO A 199 -12.16 -41.52 41.30
CA PRO A 199 -11.03 -40.62 41.53
C PRO A 199 -10.06 -41.17 42.57
N SER A 200 -8.76 -40.98 42.33
CA SER A 200 -7.72 -41.18 43.33
C SER A 200 -7.19 -39.84 43.81
N SER A 201 -7.60 -39.52 45.03
CA SER A 201 -7.04 -38.53 45.94
C SER A 201 -5.59 -38.86 46.31
N VAL A 202 -4.66 -37.91 46.18
CA VAL A 202 -3.45 -37.87 47.01
C VAL A 202 -3.13 -36.41 47.39
N ALA A 203 -2.64 -36.31 48.62
CA ALA A 203 -2.57 -35.17 49.51
C ALA A 203 -1.56 -34.06 49.16
N VAL A 204 -1.93 -32.84 49.57
CA VAL A 204 -1.20 -31.91 50.44
C VAL A 204 0.33 -31.87 50.29
N HIS A 205 0.86 -30.71 49.89
CA HIS A 205 2.03 -30.10 50.54
C HIS A 205 1.91 -28.56 50.48
N SER A 206 1.69 -27.98 51.66
CA SER A 206 1.87 -26.56 51.95
C SER A 206 3.36 -26.22 51.89
N SER A 207 3.68 -25.07 51.31
CA SER A 207 4.85 -24.28 51.70
C SER A 207 4.62 -22.82 51.35
N ALA A 208 4.37 -22.05 52.40
CA ALA A 208 4.37 -20.60 52.39
C ALA A 208 5.80 -20.07 52.16
N LYS A 209 5.94 -18.97 51.41
CA LYS A 209 7.04 -18.03 51.65
C LYS A 209 6.74 -16.61 51.14
N ALA A 210 6.52 -15.74 52.13
CA ALA A 210 6.94 -14.34 52.27
C ALA A 210 6.71 -13.33 51.12
N SER A 211 5.83 -12.37 51.42
CA SER A 211 5.89 -10.99 50.94
C SER A 211 7.25 -10.33 51.20
N PRO A 212 7.60 -9.33 50.38
CA PRO A 212 8.14 -8.10 50.92
C PRO A 212 7.23 -6.91 50.59
N THR A 213 6.77 -6.29 51.66
CA THR A 213 6.20 -4.95 51.75
C THR A 213 7.17 -3.93 51.16
N LEU A 214 6.69 -3.03 50.30
CA LEU A 214 7.40 -1.80 49.93
C LEU A 214 6.49 -0.57 50.16
N PRO A 215 7.11 0.60 50.42
CA PRO A 215 6.51 1.63 51.25
C PRO A 215 5.61 2.60 50.48
N ALA A 216 4.61 3.09 51.20
CA ALA A 216 3.80 4.24 50.86
C ALA A 216 4.68 5.50 50.68
N VAL A 217 4.59 6.13 49.51
CA VAL A 217 5.13 7.47 49.25
C VAL A 217 3.97 8.46 49.30
N ALA A 218 4.17 9.52 50.08
CA ALA A 218 3.23 10.59 50.37
C ALA A 218 2.90 11.48 49.15
N PRO A 219 1.75 12.17 49.14
CA PRO A 219 1.44 13.19 48.15
C PRO A 219 2.01 14.54 48.59
N SER A 220 2.71 15.24 47.68
CA SER A 220 3.01 16.65 47.91
C SER A 220 3.24 17.43 46.61
N SER A 221 2.49 18.53 46.53
CA SER A 221 2.85 19.82 45.94
C SER A 221 2.55 20.07 44.46
N SER A 222 1.32 20.56 44.23
CA SER A 222 1.02 21.87 43.62
C SER A 222 2.07 22.53 42.71
N ILE A 223 1.77 22.61 41.41
CA ILE A 223 2.28 23.65 40.49
C ILE A 223 1.11 24.16 39.63
N ALA A 224 1.12 25.48 39.42
CA ALA A 224 0.08 26.39 38.95
C ALA A 224 -0.40 26.21 37.50
N PRO A 225 -1.58 26.76 37.14
CA PRO A 225 -2.06 26.80 35.76
C PRO A 225 -1.26 27.81 34.92
N VAL A 226 -0.60 27.33 33.87
CA VAL A 226 -0.04 28.19 32.82
C VAL A 226 -1.18 28.63 31.91
N VAL A 227 -1.54 29.91 32.03
CA VAL A 227 -2.43 30.64 31.11
C VAL A 227 -1.69 30.81 29.79
N ASN A 228 -2.15 30.15 28.73
CA ASN A 228 -1.73 30.49 27.37
C ASN A 228 -2.70 31.49 26.74
N PRO A 229 -2.21 32.63 26.20
CA PRO A 229 -3.05 33.67 25.64
C PRO A 229 -3.59 33.29 24.26
N ALA A 230 -4.81 33.79 24.01
CA ALA A 230 -5.54 33.69 22.75
C ALA A 230 -4.77 34.32 21.57
N PRO A 231 -4.82 33.73 20.37
CA PRO A 231 -4.54 34.46 19.14
C PRO A 231 -5.83 35.15 18.65
N SER A 232 -5.88 36.46 18.88
CA SER A 232 -6.75 37.39 18.12
C SER A 232 -6.12 37.73 16.78
N SER A 233 -7.00 38.09 15.84
CA SER A 233 -6.78 38.83 14.59
C SER A 233 -6.76 37.93 13.35
N ALA A 234 -7.89 37.81 12.65
CA ALA A 234 -8.46 38.77 11.70
C ALA A 234 -7.91 38.58 10.28
N ALA A 235 -8.84 38.31 9.38
CA ALA A 235 -8.65 38.22 7.93
C ALA A 235 -8.05 39.50 7.33
N PRO A 236 -7.62 39.45 6.06
CA PRO A 236 -8.58 39.94 5.07
C PRO A 236 -8.72 39.06 3.83
N VAL A 237 -9.96 39.05 3.39
CA VAL A 237 -10.46 38.68 2.07
C VAL A 237 -9.81 39.60 1.03
N LEU A 238 -9.22 39.03 -0.03
CA LEU A 238 -9.03 39.74 -1.30
C LEU A 238 -9.62 38.92 -2.43
N ALA A 239 -10.62 39.53 -3.04
CA ALA A 239 -11.35 39.08 -4.20
C ALA A 239 -10.57 39.36 -5.49
N ALA A 240 -10.94 38.57 -6.50
CA ALA A 240 -10.96 38.88 -7.93
C ALA A 240 -9.63 39.23 -8.62
N SER A 241 -9.31 38.46 -9.67
CA SER A 241 -9.46 38.98 -11.04
C SER A 241 -9.33 37.87 -12.08
N SER A 242 -10.35 37.80 -12.92
CA SER A 242 -10.39 37.08 -14.18
C SER A 242 -9.38 37.67 -15.16
N ALA A 243 -8.64 36.82 -15.89
CA ALA A 243 -8.04 37.20 -17.16
C ALA A 243 -8.08 36.01 -18.11
N VAL A 244 -9.08 36.06 -18.98
CA VAL A 244 -9.14 35.41 -20.28
C VAL A 244 -7.95 35.87 -21.12
N ILE A 245 -7.13 34.94 -21.62
CA ILE A 245 -6.37 35.16 -22.85
C ILE A 245 -6.65 33.99 -23.80
N SER A 246 -7.51 34.32 -24.76
CA SER A 246 -7.69 33.63 -26.02
C SER A 246 -6.54 34.04 -26.94
N ALA A 247 -5.79 33.08 -27.50
CA ALA A 247 -4.94 33.32 -28.67
C ALA A 247 -4.76 32.01 -29.44
N SER A 248 -5.57 31.90 -30.48
CA SER A 248 -5.53 30.94 -31.56
C SER A 248 -4.36 31.14 -32.53
N ALA A 249 -4.07 30.05 -33.27
CA ALA A 249 -3.46 29.94 -34.61
C ALA A 249 -2.02 29.41 -34.68
N PRO A 250 -1.58 28.88 -35.85
CA PRO A 250 -2.26 27.90 -36.69
C PRO A 250 -1.36 26.70 -37.05
N ALA A 251 -2.00 25.68 -37.62
CA ALA A 251 -1.36 24.55 -38.27
C ALA A 251 -0.42 24.98 -39.42
N SER A 252 0.70 24.25 -39.56
CA SER A 252 1.42 24.14 -40.83
C SER A 252 1.76 22.68 -41.06
N ALA A 253 1.08 22.11 -42.05
CA ALA A 253 1.46 20.86 -42.68
C ALA A 253 2.69 21.11 -43.56
N ALA A 254 3.66 20.20 -43.52
CA ALA A 254 4.63 20.05 -44.60
C ALA A 254 4.95 18.56 -44.79
N SER A 255 4.60 18.11 -45.98
CA SER A 255 4.86 16.81 -46.58
C SER A 255 6.22 16.85 -47.28
N ALA A 256 7.08 15.86 -47.05
CA ALA A 256 8.15 15.40 -47.95
C ALA A 256 8.83 14.18 -47.30
N SER A 257 8.66 12.97 -47.85
CA SER A 257 9.42 12.41 -48.98
C SER A 257 10.45 11.41 -48.45
N ALA A 258 10.17 10.13 -48.68
CA ALA A 258 11.01 9.00 -48.31
C ALA A 258 12.32 9.03 -49.11
N THR A 259 13.46 9.01 -48.40
CA THR A 259 14.75 8.67 -49.00
C THR A 259 15.42 7.62 -48.12
N THR A 260 15.62 6.43 -48.69
CA THR A 260 16.35 5.30 -48.11
C THR A 260 17.82 5.66 -47.83
N PRO A 261 18.35 5.38 -46.62
CA PRO A 261 19.77 5.59 -46.35
C PRO A 261 20.61 4.39 -46.82
N ASN A 262 21.59 4.71 -47.66
CA ASN A 262 22.65 3.82 -48.13
C ASN A 262 23.60 3.46 -46.97
N ARG A 263 23.78 2.16 -46.77
CA ARG A 263 24.60 1.52 -45.74
C ARG A 263 26.07 1.57 -46.16
N LYS A 264 26.84 2.57 -45.69
CA LYS A 264 28.33 2.52 -45.53
C LYS A 264 28.87 3.88 -45.07
N THR A 265 28.97 4.09 -43.75
CA THR A 265 30.09 4.76 -43.02
C THR A 265 29.62 5.18 -41.62
N CYS A 266 29.88 4.34 -40.62
CA CYS A 266 29.70 4.69 -39.21
C CYS A 266 31.03 4.51 -38.48
N LYS A 267 31.92 5.50 -38.59
CA LYS A 267 32.98 5.76 -37.61
C LYS A 267 33.22 7.28 -37.60
N ASN A 268 33.18 7.87 -36.40
CA ASN A 268 33.52 9.26 -36.06
C ASN A 268 32.41 10.33 -36.18
N ALA A 269 31.40 10.25 -35.32
CA ALA A 269 30.62 11.43 -34.93
C ALA A 269 29.97 11.24 -33.54
N ASN A 270 30.79 11.16 -32.48
CA ASN A 270 30.29 11.08 -31.11
C ASN A 270 31.04 12.01 -30.13
N LYS A 271 31.14 13.31 -30.47
CA LYS A 271 31.79 14.29 -29.57
C LYS A 271 31.20 15.71 -29.58
N LYS A 272 29.92 15.93 -29.90
CA LYS A 272 29.33 17.28 -29.75
C LYS A 272 27.80 17.39 -29.74
N ARG A 273 27.11 16.62 -28.89
CA ARG A 273 25.69 16.88 -28.54
C ARG A 273 25.44 16.68 -27.05
N ARG A 274 26.04 17.55 -26.24
CA ARG A 274 25.52 17.90 -24.90
C ARG A 274 24.92 19.30 -25.04
N SER A 275 23.61 19.35 -25.25
CA SER A 275 22.84 20.59 -25.26
C SER A 275 21.49 20.26 -24.64
N ALA A 276 21.31 20.75 -23.42
CA ALA A 276 20.05 21.02 -22.72
C ALA A 276 18.87 20.08 -23.01
N SER A 277 18.72 19.05 -22.17
CA SER A 277 17.40 18.48 -21.92
C SER A 277 16.66 19.43 -20.96
N PRO A 278 15.39 19.80 -21.23
CA PRO A 278 14.64 20.73 -20.38
C PRO A 278 14.51 20.16 -18.97
N GLU A 279 14.84 20.99 -17.99
CA GLU A 279 14.70 20.71 -16.57
C GLU A 279 13.21 20.46 -16.26
N PRO A 280 12.83 19.35 -15.60
CA PRO A 280 11.44 19.09 -15.26
C PRO A 280 10.94 20.15 -14.28
N GLU A 281 9.72 20.65 -14.54
CA GLU A 281 9.04 21.73 -13.82
C GLU A 281 9.12 21.61 -12.28
N PRO A 282 9.28 22.74 -11.56
CA PRO A 282 9.38 22.76 -10.10
C PRO A 282 8.14 22.21 -9.37
N ALA A 283 6.98 22.11 -10.04
CA ALA A 283 5.73 21.62 -9.45
C ALA A 283 5.75 20.12 -9.13
N ALA A 284 6.31 19.28 -10.01
CA ALA A 284 6.36 17.82 -9.80
C ALA A 284 7.26 17.44 -8.62
N LYS A 285 8.40 18.14 -8.46
CA LYS A 285 9.29 17.98 -7.30
C LYS A 285 8.63 18.43 -5.99
N ALA A 286 7.81 19.48 -6.04
CA ALA A 286 7.09 19.96 -4.85
C ALA A 286 6.02 18.95 -4.37
N GLN A 287 5.31 18.29 -5.29
CA GLN A 287 4.30 17.28 -4.95
C GLN A 287 4.93 16.00 -4.38
N SER A 288 5.96 15.46 -5.03
CA SER A 288 6.70 14.29 -4.52
C SER A 288 7.27 14.56 -3.12
N ARG A 289 7.84 15.75 -2.91
CA ARG A 289 8.32 16.17 -1.58
C ARG A 289 7.20 16.30 -0.56
N ALA A 290 6.01 16.76 -0.95
CA ALA A 290 4.86 16.87 -0.05
C ALA A 290 4.31 15.50 0.38
N ILE A 291 4.27 14.52 -0.53
CA ILE A 291 3.89 13.13 -0.23
C ILE A 291 4.93 12.50 0.71
N TYR A 292 6.21 12.65 0.39
CA TYR A 292 7.31 12.20 1.25
C TYR A 292 7.26 12.85 2.64
N ASP A 293 7.04 14.17 2.72
CA ASP A 293 6.90 14.87 3.99
C ASP A 293 5.63 14.46 4.75
N ALA A 294 4.55 14.07 4.07
CA ALA A 294 3.35 13.52 4.71
C ALA A 294 3.64 12.14 5.32
N HIS A 295 4.31 11.25 4.58
CA HIS A 295 4.73 9.94 5.05
C HIS A 295 5.72 10.05 6.23
N ARG A 296 6.74 10.90 6.10
CA ARG A 296 7.70 11.20 7.18
C ARG A 296 7.03 11.77 8.43
N ARG A 297 6.04 12.67 8.27
CA ARG A 297 5.27 13.21 9.40
C ARG A 297 4.39 12.15 10.06
N HIS A 298 3.90 11.17 9.29
CA HIS A 298 3.15 10.04 9.83
C HIS A 298 4.04 9.20 10.75
N HIS A 299 5.23 8.82 10.30
CA HIS A 299 6.23 8.11 11.11
C HIS A 299 6.66 8.88 12.36
N ALA A 300 6.93 10.18 12.24
CA ALA A 300 7.27 11.02 13.38
C ALA A 300 6.16 11.09 14.44
N ARG A 301 4.89 11.09 14.03
CA ARG A 301 3.75 11.10 14.95
C ARG A 301 3.52 9.75 15.63
N ALA A 302 3.74 8.64 14.92
CA ALA A 302 3.66 7.30 15.49
C ALA A 302 4.70 7.09 16.60
N ALA A 303 5.92 7.62 16.43
CA ALA A 303 6.97 7.57 17.44
C ALA A 303 6.62 8.37 18.72
N VAL A 304 6.03 9.56 18.58
CA VAL A 304 5.71 10.43 19.74
C VAL A 304 4.57 9.87 20.61
N ARG A 305 3.56 9.22 20.02
CA ARG A 305 2.42 8.66 20.80
C ARG A 305 2.82 7.52 21.76
N ARG A 306 4.01 6.92 21.62
CA ARG A 306 4.49 5.88 22.54
C ARG A 306 4.99 6.40 23.89
N HIS A 307 5.23 7.70 24.02
CA HIS A 307 5.69 8.28 25.29
C HIS A 307 4.57 8.74 26.23
N ASP A 308 3.33 8.86 25.75
CA ASP A 308 2.21 9.43 26.53
C ASP A 308 1.13 8.41 26.91
N SER A 309 1.35 7.10 26.69
CA SER A 309 0.41 6.07 27.17
C SER A 309 0.84 5.55 28.54
N PRO A 310 0.16 5.93 29.65
CA PRO A 310 0.42 5.35 30.95
C PRO A 310 -0.07 3.89 30.95
N PHE A 311 0.87 2.97 31.15
CA PHE A 311 0.60 1.62 31.65
C PHE A 311 0.44 1.65 33.17
#